data_AF-A0A927G8A2-F1
#
_entry.id   AF-A0A927G8A2-F1
#
_cell.length_a   1.000
_cell.length_b   1.000
_cell.length_c   1.000
_cell.angle_alpha   90.00
_cell.angle_beta   90.00
_cell.angle_gamma   90.00
#
_symmetry.space_group_name_H-M   'P 1'
#
loop_
_entity.id
_entity.type
_entity.pdbx_description
1 polymer ?
#
loop_
_entity_poly.entity_id
_entity_poly.type
_entity_poly.pdbx_seq_one_letter_code
_entity_poly.pdbx_strand_id
1 'polypeptide(L)'
;MAPRATVRPAAVRGRGDDARGLRRRGGRGRGLGRTGRRRALRPVTAGEGPLGRPALDRGDVAWADLSPTRGREQTGRRPALVVASRGYLHAVTTLVVILPVTSVDRGWSNHVRLRGEHGLDRASWAMTEQVRTIARERLAASVGRVDAESLAEVDEWLRALLAL
;
A
#
# COMPACT_ATOMS: atom_id res chain seq x y z
N MET A 1 33.56 21.16 -28.52
CA MET A 1 32.86 20.66 -29.72
C MET A 1 33.52 19.35 -30.14
N ALA A 2 32.86 18.22 -29.86
CA ALA A 2 33.16 16.89 -30.40
C ALA A 2 31.84 16.08 -30.32
N PRO A 3 31.32 15.51 -31.42
CA PRO A 3 29.99 14.91 -31.42
C PRO A 3 30.05 13.43 -31.04
N ARG A 4 29.10 12.94 -30.24
CA ARG A 4 28.87 11.50 -30.04
C ARG A 4 27.45 11.11 -30.42
N ALA A 5 27.39 10.46 -31.57
CA ALA A 5 26.53 9.36 -32.02
C ALA A 5 25.08 9.30 -31.52
N THR A 6 24.17 9.62 -32.44
CA THR A 6 22.75 9.27 -32.39
C THR A 6 22.59 7.75 -32.53
N VAL A 7 22.08 7.09 -31.49
CA VAL A 7 21.69 5.68 -31.52
C VAL A 7 20.30 5.56 -32.18
N ARG A 8 20.19 4.82 -33.28
CA ARG A 8 18.91 4.46 -33.91
C ARG A 8 18.33 3.22 -33.20
N PRO A 9 17.03 3.19 -32.86
CA PRO A 9 16.42 1.97 -32.35
C PRO A 9 16.15 0.97 -33.48
N ALA A 10 16.44 -0.30 -33.19
CA ALA A 10 16.19 -1.46 -34.03
C ALA A 10 14.69 -1.77 -34.16
N ALA A 11 14.28 -2.20 -35.35
CA ALA A 11 12.91 -2.61 -35.65
C ALA A 11 12.57 -3.96 -34.97
N VAL A 12 11.51 -3.97 -34.16
CA VAL A 12 10.89 -5.21 -33.67
C VAL A 12 9.85 -5.69 -34.68
N ARG A 13 10.10 -6.86 -35.28
CA ARG A 13 9.12 -7.62 -36.05
C ARG A 13 8.43 -8.66 -35.16
N GLY A 14 7.12 -8.80 -35.34
CA GLY A 14 6.39 -10.06 -35.19
C GLY A 14 5.49 -10.21 -33.95
N ARG A 15 4.18 -10.02 -34.14
CA ARG A 15 3.15 -10.79 -33.44
C ARG A 15 2.20 -11.35 -34.49
N GLY A 16 2.13 -12.68 -34.54
CA GLY A 16 1.10 -13.39 -35.28
C GLY A 16 -0.14 -13.50 -34.41
N ASP A 17 -1.27 -13.06 -34.95
CA ASP A 17 -2.60 -13.30 -34.42
C ASP A 17 -3.30 -14.29 -35.35
N ASP A 18 -3.51 -15.52 -34.90
CA ASP A 18 -4.45 -16.45 -35.50
C ASP A 18 -5.38 -16.98 -34.41
N ALA A 19 -6.53 -16.31 -34.28
CA ALA A 19 -7.69 -16.80 -33.57
C ALA A 19 -8.58 -17.58 -34.55
N ARG A 20 -8.93 -18.83 -34.25
CA ARG A 20 -10.09 -19.53 -34.87
C ARG A 20 -10.48 -20.83 -34.12
N GLY A 21 -11.79 -20.97 -33.84
CA GLY A 21 -12.49 -22.25 -33.58
C GLY A 21 -12.57 -22.68 -32.11
N LEU A 22 -13.57 -22.41 -31.27
CA LEU A 22 -15.05 -22.56 -31.34
C LEU A 22 -15.54 -24.03 -31.35
N ARG A 23 -16.33 -24.35 -30.30
CA ARG A 23 -17.41 -25.38 -30.19
C ARG A 23 -16.96 -26.78 -29.65
N ARG A 24 -17.66 -27.53 -28.78
CA ARG A 24 -19.04 -27.55 -28.23
C ARG A 24 -19.12 -28.26 -26.85
N ARG A 25 -20.10 -27.82 -26.05
CA ARG A 25 -21.10 -28.55 -25.24
C ARG A 25 -20.69 -29.74 -24.34
N GLY A 26 -21.16 -29.63 -23.09
CA GLY A 26 -22.00 -30.66 -22.47
C GLY A 26 -21.64 -30.99 -21.03
N GLY A 27 -22.59 -30.82 -20.10
CA GLY A 27 -22.47 -31.41 -18.76
C GLY A 27 -23.23 -30.67 -17.67
N ARG A 28 -24.53 -30.95 -17.55
CA ARG A 28 -25.32 -30.61 -16.35
C ARG A 28 -24.84 -31.49 -15.20
N GLY A 29 -24.48 -30.87 -14.07
CA GLY A 29 -24.24 -31.57 -12.80
C GLY A 29 -24.79 -30.73 -11.66
N ARG A 30 -25.97 -31.10 -11.14
CA ARG A 30 -26.50 -30.59 -9.88
C ARG A 30 -25.70 -31.22 -8.74
N GLY A 31 -24.98 -30.41 -7.98
CA GLY A 31 -24.29 -30.81 -6.76
C GLY A 31 -24.71 -29.89 -5.61
N LEU A 32 -25.65 -30.39 -4.81
CA LEU A 32 -26.07 -29.78 -3.54
C LEU A 32 -24.96 -29.92 -2.50
N GLY A 33 -24.76 -28.87 -1.71
CA GLY A 33 -24.29 -28.97 -0.33
C GLY A 33 -22.78 -29.13 -0.14
N ARG A 34 -22.14 -28.04 0.27
CA ARG A 34 -21.45 -27.93 1.57
C ARG A 34 -21.04 -26.48 1.76
N THR A 35 -21.83 -25.79 2.56
CA THR A 35 -21.52 -24.50 3.16
C THR A 35 -20.20 -24.62 3.92
N GLY A 36 -19.10 -24.31 3.24
CA GLY A 36 -17.83 -23.99 3.89
C GLY A 36 -18.09 -22.80 4.79
N ARG A 37 -18.23 -23.06 6.09
CA ARG A 37 -18.25 -22.05 7.14
C ARG A 37 -17.04 -21.16 6.90
N ARG A 38 -17.27 -19.98 6.31
CA ARG A 38 -16.29 -18.90 6.31
C ARG A 38 -15.93 -18.72 7.78
N ARG A 39 -14.72 -19.12 8.14
CA ARG A 39 -14.17 -18.94 9.47
C ARG A 39 -14.34 -17.46 9.77
N ALA A 40 -15.27 -17.14 10.67
CA ALA A 40 -15.49 -15.79 11.11
C ALA A 40 -14.12 -15.24 11.52
N LEU A 41 -13.70 -14.15 10.87
CA LEU A 41 -12.52 -13.41 11.28
C LEU A 41 -12.76 -13.07 12.75
N ARG A 42 -11.97 -13.64 13.65
CA ARG A 42 -12.04 -13.27 15.07
C ARG A 42 -11.67 -11.78 15.12
N PRO A 43 -12.42 -10.94 15.84
CA PRO A 43 -11.96 -9.58 16.07
C PRO A 43 -10.62 -9.69 16.80
N VAL A 44 -9.56 -9.19 16.17
CA VAL A 44 -8.32 -8.87 16.88
C VAL A 44 -8.71 -7.75 17.84
N THR A 45 -8.93 -8.09 19.10
CA THR A 45 -9.04 -7.09 20.17
C THR A 45 -7.64 -6.51 20.37
N ALA A 46 -7.27 -5.56 19.51
CA ALA A 46 -6.21 -4.61 19.79
C ALA A 46 -6.65 -3.83 21.03
N GLY A 47 -5.77 -3.80 22.05
CA GLY A 47 -6.04 -3.10 23.30
C GLY A 47 -6.59 -1.70 23.05
N GLU A 48 -7.61 -1.32 23.79
CA GLU A 48 -8.22 -0.01 23.66
C GLU A 48 -7.16 1.05 23.97
N GLY A 49 -6.94 1.99 23.04
CA GLY A 49 -6.19 3.19 23.36
C GLY A 49 -6.93 3.99 24.44
N PRO A 50 -6.29 5.01 25.05
CA PRO A 50 -6.86 5.79 26.17
C PRO A 50 -8.20 6.51 25.90
N LEU A 51 -8.79 6.35 24.71
CA LEU A 51 -10.07 6.93 24.29
C LEU A 51 -11.00 5.91 23.58
N GLY A 52 -10.84 4.59 23.80
CA GLY A 52 -11.69 3.57 23.17
C GLY A 52 -11.54 3.48 21.64
N ARG A 53 -10.45 4.05 21.10
CA ARG A 53 -10.07 3.93 19.68
C ARG A 53 -9.18 2.70 19.51
N PRO A 54 -9.26 1.97 18.38
CA PRO A 54 -8.31 0.90 18.09
C PRO A 54 -6.88 1.44 18.26
N ALA A 55 -6.03 0.72 19.00
CA ALA A 55 -4.63 1.13 19.17
C ALA A 55 -3.93 1.19 17.81
N LEU A 56 -3.71 2.41 17.32
CA LEU A 56 -2.90 2.70 16.15
C LEU A 56 -1.42 2.58 16.54
N ASP A 57 -0.65 1.81 15.78
CA ASP A 57 0.79 1.60 16.01
C ASP A 57 1.62 1.87 14.75
N ARG A 58 2.94 2.04 14.94
CA ARG A 58 3.90 2.11 13.83
C ARG A 58 3.82 0.82 13.00
N GLY A 59 3.77 0.96 11.68
CA GLY A 59 3.66 -0.17 10.75
C GLY A 59 2.24 -0.54 10.36
N ASP A 60 1.23 0.03 11.01
CA ASP A 60 -0.16 -0.17 10.61
C ASP A 60 -0.43 0.40 9.22
N VAL A 61 -1.22 -0.31 8.44
CA VAL A 61 -1.74 0.16 7.15
C VAL A 61 -3.22 0.45 7.32
N ALA A 62 -3.63 1.68 7.00
CA ALA A 62 -5.01 2.13 7.10
C ALA A 62 -5.42 2.90 5.85
N TRP A 63 -6.72 2.93 5.55
CA TRP A 63 -7.24 3.83 4.52
C TRP A 63 -7.28 5.26 5.05
N ALA A 64 -6.79 6.22 4.26
CA ALA A 64 -6.76 7.63 4.60
C ALA A 64 -7.49 8.48 3.57
N ASP A 65 -8.20 9.53 4.01
CA ASP A 65 -8.63 10.64 3.14
C ASP A 65 -7.57 11.75 3.14
N LEU A 66 -6.87 11.89 2.00
CA LEU A 66 -5.81 12.88 1.82
C LEU A 66 -6.29 14.18 1.18
N SER A 67 -7.57 14.31 0.84
CA SER A 67 -8.10 15.51 0.17
C SER A 67 -8.48 16.64 1.15
N PRO A 68 -8.39 17.91 0.73
CA PRO A 68 -7.86 18.41 -0.54
C PRO A 68 -6.33 18.48 -0.55
N THR A 69 -5.74 18.54 -1.76
CA THR A 69 -4.29 18.67 -1.98
C THR A 69 -3.97 19.62 -3.13
N ARG A 70 -2.69 19.96 -3.29
CA ARG A 70 -2.19 20.77 -4.41
C ARG A 70 -1.10 20.06 -5.20
N GLY A 71 -1.09 20.29 -6.52
CA GLY A 71 -0.01 19.82 -7.39
C GLY A 71 0.20 18.31 -7.35
N ARG A 72 1.42 17.87 -6.99
CA ARG A 72 1.84 16.46 -6.99
C ARG A 72 1.64 15.74 -5.64
N GLU A 73 1.05 16.43 -4.66
CA GLU A 73 0.66 15.80 -3.40
C GLU A 73 -0.32 14.65 -3.63
N GLN A 74 -0.11 13.53 -2.94
CA GLN A 74 -1.04 12.40 -3.00
C GLN A 74 -2.41 12.76 -2.45
N THR A 75 -3.44 12.48 -3.24
CA THR A 75 -4.82 12.94 -3.04
C THR A 75 -5.82 11.80 -2.95
N GLY A 76 -7.04 12.11 -2.50
CA GLY A 76 -8.16 11.17 -2.45
C GLY A 76 -8.04 10.12 -1.34
N ARG A 77 -8.94 9.12 -1.41
CA ARG A 77 -8.97 7.99 -0.49
C ARG A 77 -8.01 6.90 -0.93
N ARG A 78 -7.00 6.61 -0.12
CA ARG A 78 -5.92 5.68 -0.48
C ARG A 78 -5.24 5.07 0.75
N PRO A 79 -4.59 3.89 0.63
CA PRO A 79 -3.91 3.29 1.77
C PRO A 79 -2.72 4.16 2.21
N ALA A 80 -2.45 4.13 3.50
CA ALA A 80 -1.39 4.88 4.16
C ALA A 80 -0.72 3.99 5.21
N LEU A 81 0.61 4.03 5.25
CA LEU A 81 1.43 3.37 6.26
C LEU A 81 1.70 4.34 7.40
N VAL A 82 1.42 3.94 8.64
CA VAL A 82 1.73 4.72 9.84
C VAL A 82 3.21 4.63 10.17
N VAL A 83 3.89 5.78 10.20
CA VAL A 83 5.34 5.88 10.49
C VAL A 83 5.64 6.74 11.72
N ALA A 84 4.62 7.21 12.43
CA ALA A 84 4.83 7.83 13.74
C ALA A 84 5.35 6.79 14.75
N SER A 85 6.26 7.19 15.64
CA SER A 85 6.74 6.31 16.70
C SER A 85 5.64 6.03 17.72
N ARG A 86 5.72 4.91 18.44
CA ARG A 86 4.78 4.60 19.53
C ARG A 86 4.71 5.69 20.58
N GLY A 87 5.86 6.27 20.95
CA GLY A 87 5.92 7.40 21.89
C GLY A 87 5.17 8.63 21.38
N TYR A 88 5.34 8.99 20.10
CA TYR A 88 4.58 10.07 19.48
C TYR A 88 3.08 9.75 19.43
N LEU A 89 2.71 8.53 19.04
CA LEU A 89 1.31 8.11 18.97
C LEU A 89 0.63 8.08 20.35
N HIS A 90 1.38 7.84 21.41
CA HIS A 90 0.90 7.93 22.79
C HIS A 90 0.72 9.40 23.23
N ALA A 91 1.69 10.26 22.94
CA ALA A 91 1.66 11.66 23.37
C ALA A 91 0.69 12.54 22.56
N VAL A 92 0.52 12.26 21.26
CA VAL A 92 -0.24 13.10 20.33
C VAL A 92 -1.47 12.35 19.83
N THR A 93 -2.63 12.58 20.43
CA THR A 93 -3.86 11.79 20.18
C THR A 93 -4.71 12.27 18.99
N THR A 94 -4.37 13.41 18.39
CA THR A 94 -5.15 14.04 17.29
C THR A 94 -4.48 13.94 15.93
N LEU A 95 -3.15 13.82 15.90
CA LEU A 95 -2.33 13.77 14.68
C LEU A 95 -1.61 12.43 14.53
N VAL A 96 -1.20 12.14 13.30
CA VAL A 96 -0.37 10.98 12.94
C VAL A 96 0.48 11.30 11.72
N VAL A 97 1.70 10.77 11.69
CA VAL A 97 2.60 10.85 10.54
C VAL A 97 2.46 9.57 9.71
N ILE A 98 2.20 9.72 8.41
CA ILE A 98 1.95 8.61 7.49
C ILE A 98 2.77 8.73 6.20
N LEU A 99 2.90 7.60 5.50
CA LEU A 99 3.35 7.50 4.11
C LEU A 99 2.19 7.06 3.21
N PRO A 100 1.83 7.84 2.18
CA PRO A 100 0.89 7.39 1.16
C PRO A 100 1.39 6.14 0.41
N VAL A 101 0.52 5.14 0.23
CA VAL A 101 0.84 3.87 -0.43
C VAL A 101 0.22 3.76 -1.82
N THR A 102 0.98 3.37 -2.84
CA THR A 102 0.51 3.16 -4.22
C THR A 102 0.56 1.67 -4.60
N SER A 103 -0.25 1.22 -5.54
CA SER A 103 -0.13 -0.10 -6.15
C SER A 103 0.63 -0.09 -7.48
N VAL A 104 1.17 1.06 -7.89
CA VAL A 104 1.92 1.20 -9.14
C VAL A 104 3.40 1.08 -8.81
N ASP A 105 4.03 0.04 -9.32
CA ASP A 105 5.49 -0.06 -9.31
C ASP A 105 6.08 0.94 -10.30
N ARG A 106 6.78 1.95 -9.79
CA ARG A 106 7.46 2.96 -10.62
C ARG A 106 8.94 2.64 -10.83
N GLY A 107 9.48 1.61 -10.19
CA GLY A 107 10.90 1.31 -10.19
C GLY A 107 11.76 2.37 -9.50
N TRP A 108 11.19 3.20 -8.65
CA TRP A 108 11.93 4.22 -7.89
C TRP A 108 12.51 3.57 -6.65
N SER A 109 13.80 3.80 -6.39
CA SER A 109 14.50 3.20 -5.25
C SER A 109 13.88 3.60 -3.90
N ASN A 110 13.28 4.78 -3.82
CA ASN A 110 12.64 5.30 -2.63
C ASN A 110 11.17 4.88 -2.46
N HIS A 111 10.66 4.01 -3.33
CA HIS A 111 9.35 3.37 -3.20
C HIS A 111 9.53 2.01 -2.55
N VAL A 112 9.24 1.92 -1.26
CA VAL A 112 9.48 0.70 -0.48
C VAL A 112 8.34 -0.27 -0.67
N ARG A 113 8.64 -1.49 -1.12
CA ARG A 113 7.63 -2.54 -1.26
C ARG A 113 7.12 -2.96 0.12
N LEU A 114 5.80 -2.98 0.26
CA LEU A 114 5.15 -3.44 1.48
C LEU A 114 5.09 -4.97 1.49
N ARG A 115 5.58 -5.56 2.57
CA ARG A 115 5.55 -6.99 2.88
C ARG A 115 4.80 -7.23 4.19
N GLY A 116 4.49 -8.48 4.51
CA GLY A 116 3.70 -8.87 5.69
C GLY A 116 2.18 -8.88 5.48
N GLU A 117 1.42 -9.04 6.56
CA GLU A 117 -0.05 -9.11 6.56
C GLU A 117 -0.68 -7.70 6.53
N HIS A 118 -0.35 -6.90 5.51
CA HIS A 118 -0.75 -5.49 5.41
C HIS A 118 -2.19 -5.28 4.88
N GLY A 119 -2.93 -6.34 4.58
CA GLY A 119 -4.36 -6.27 4.25
C GLY A 119 -4.73 -5.65 2.90
N LEU A 120 -3.76 -5.41 1.99
CA LEU A 120 -4.02 -4.92 0.64
C LEU A 120 -4.09 -6.09 -0.35
N ASP A 121 -4.92 -5.96 -1.38
CA ASP A 121 -5.23 -7.02 -2.35
C ASP A 121 -4.16 -7.22 -3.43
N ARG A 122 -3.13 -6.37 -3.45
CA ARG A 122 -2.07 -6.36 -4.45
C ARG A 122 -0.76 -5.84 -3.88
N ALA A 123 0.33 -6.16 -4.58
CA ALA A 123 1.63 -5.56 -4.32
C ALA A 123 1.50 -4.04 -4.28
N SER A 124 2.09 -3.44 -3.25
CA SER A 124 1.94 -2.03 -2.92
C SER A 124 3.25 -1.47 -2.39
N TRP A 125 3.46 -0.17 -2.57
CA TRP A 125 4.68 0.54 -2.23
C TRP A 125 4.39 1.80 -1.42
N ALA A 126 5.10 2.02 -0.32
CA ALA A 126 5.11 3.30 0.39
C ALA A 126 5.97 4.31 -0.36
N MET A 127 5.42 5.51 -0.62
CA MET A 127 6.11 6.59 -1.32
C MET A 127 6.73 7.55 -0.32
N THR A 128 8.02 7.36 -0.04
CA THR A 128 8.74 8.04 1.05
C THR A 128 8.81 9.55 0.86
N GLU A 129 8.81 10.03 -0.39
CA GLU A 129 8.80 11.46 -0.74
C GLU A 129 7.46 12.16 -0.47
N GLN A 130 6.44 11.41 -0.04
CA GLN A 130 5.09 11.91 0.25
C GLN A 130 4.75 11.86 1.74
N VAL A 131 5.75 11.71 2.62
CA VAL A 131 5.57 11.75 4.07
C VAL A 131 4.82 12.98 4.52
N ARG A 132 3.80 12.80 5.35
CA ARG A 132 3.01 13.92 5.89
C ARG A 132 2.32 13.59 7.19
N THR A 133 2.07 14.64 7.97
CA THR A 133 1.19 14.61 9.13
C THR A 133 -0.25 14.85 8.69
N ILE A 134 -1.18 14.06 9.22
CA ILE A 134 -2.63 14.23 9.01
C ILE A 134 -3.38 14.14 10.34
N ALA A 135 -4.61 14.67 10.37
CA ALA A 135 -5.54 14.43 11.46
C ALA A 135 -5.93 12.94 11.51
N ARG A 136 -5.95 12.33 12.69
CA ARG A 136 -6.27 10.91 12.86
C ARG A 136 -7.67 10.52 12.41
N GLU A 137 -8.61 11.46 12.49
CA GLU A 137 -9.97 11.33 11.97
C GLU A 137 -10.04 11.13 10.45
N ARG A 138 -8.96 11.43 9.72
CA ARG A 138 -8.83 11.08 8.29
C ARG A 138 -8.47 9.61 8.07
N LEU A 139 -8.08 8.87 9.11
CA LEU A 139 -7.82 7.44 9.03
C LEU A 139 -9.08 6.62 9.34
N ALA A 140 -9.29 5.57 8.56
CA ALA A 140 -10.17 4.46 8.92
C ALA A 140 -9.45 3.49 9.88
N ALA A 141 -10.14 2.42 10.27
CA ALA A 141 -9.51 1.32 10.99
C ALA A 141 -8.33 0.72 10.20
N SER A 142 -7.30 0.28 10.94
CA SER A 142 -6.19 -0.47 10.36
C SER A 142 -6.70 -1.74 9.67
N VAL A 143 -6.16 -2.02 8.49
CA VAL A 143 -6.49 -3.22 7.69
C VAL A 143 -5.42 -4.30 7.79
N GLY A 144 -4.27 -4.00 8.40
CA GLY A 144 -3.15 -4.91 8.52
C GLY A 144 -1.87 -4.18 8.92
N ARG A 145 -0.75 -4.91 8.93
CA ARG A 145 0.55 -4.38 9.31
C ARG A 145 1.64 -4.85 8.35
N VAL A 146 2.63 -3.99 8.11
CA VAL A 146 3.84 -4.38 7.41
C VAL A 146 4.80 -5.14 8.34
N ASP A 147 5.73 -5.90 7.77
CA ASP A 147 6.79 -6.55 8.54
C ASP A 147 7.94 -5.59 8.91
N ALA A 148 8.90 -6.13 9.67
CA ALA A 148 10.05 -5.37 10.13
C ALA A 148 11.03 -4.99 9.00
N GLU A 149 11.12 -5.79 7.94
CA GLU A 149 11.99 -5.52 6.78
C GLU A 149 11.49 -4.28 6.04
N SER A 150 10.20 -4.23 5.72
CA SER A 150 9.57 -3.05 5.12
C SER A 150 9.72 -1.81 6.00
N LEU A 151 9.61 -1.92 7.33
CA LEU A 151 9.82 -0.79 8.23
C LEU A 151 11.29 -0.32 8.26
N ALA A 152 12.25 -1.24 8.24
CA ALA A 152 13.67 -0.89 8.22
C ALA A 152 14.04 -0.13 6.93
N GLU A 153 13.58 -0.61 5.76
CA GLU A 153 13.77 0.09 4.48
C GLU A 153 13.12 1.48 4.50
N VAL A 154 11.91 1.61 5.07
CA VAL A 154 11.24 2.91 5.26
C VAL A 154 12.08 3.84 6.14
N ASP A 155 12.65 3.32 7.23
CA ASP A 155 13.47 4.11 8.16
C ASP A 155 14.73 4.64 7.50
N GLU A 156 15.41 3.83 6.67
CA GLU A 156 16.57 4.26 5.88
C GLU A 156 16.22 5.43 4.96
N TRP A 157 15.12 5.34 4.22
CA TRP A 157 14.69 6.40 3.33
C TRP A 157 14.23 7.67 4.07
N LEU A 158 13.53 7.54 5.20
CA LEU A 158 13.10 8.69 6.00
C LEU A 158 14.30 9.39 6.65
N ARG A 159 15.31 8.65 7.09
CA ARG A 159 16.57 9.23 7.57
C ARG A 159 17.29 9.99 6.47
N ALA A 160 17.47 9.36 5.31
CA ALA A 160 18.09 10.02 4.16
C ALA A 160 17.33 11.29 3.72
N LEU A 161 15.99 11.23 3.70
CA LEU A 161 15.12 12.36 3.35
C LEU A 161 15.31 13.55 4.31
N LEU A 162 15.54 13.28 5.59
CA LEU A 162 15.66 14.29 6.64
C LEU A 162 17.11 14.64 7.02
N ALA A 163 18.10 14.05 6.32
CA ALA A 163 19.53 14.14 6.63
C ALA A 163 19.86 13.72 8.08
N LEU A 164 19.32 12.58 8.52
CA LEU A 164 19.51 11.96 9.84
C LEU A 164 20.29 10.65 9.78
#